data_AF-A0A496P972-F1
#
_entry.id   AF-A0A496P972-F1
#
_cell.length_a   1.000
_cell.length_b   1.000
_cell.length_c   1.000
_cell.angle_alpha   90.00
_cell.angle_beta   90.00
_cell.angle_gamma   90.00
#
_symmetry.space_group_name_H-M   'P 1'
#
loop_
_entity.id
_entity.type
_entity.pdbx_description
1 polymer ?
#
loop_
_entity_poly.entity_id
_entity_poly.type
_entity_poly.pdbx_seq_one_letter_code
_entity_poly.pdbx_strand_id
1 'polypeptide(L)'
;MKCDHCHTNEATVHMTNIVNNQKTEQHLCSSCANKLQKDGKLSPFSSFVNDIWDNDFFSNDFFKNMVYPDHMLQSQQMKRCPNCGNTFEDFNRFGKFGCPSCYEIFKNQIASLVQRIQGSVEYEGRVPNQGHNVFKAQYEIKQLRRQLETAIGDENFEEAAQIRDKIKALESKVDSKEN
;
A
#
# COMPACT_ATOMS: atom_id res chain seq x y z
N MET A 1 14.60 -27.75 17.27
CA MET A 1 13.53 -28.77 17.37
C MET A 1 13.29 -29.36 15.98
N LYS A 2 12.91 -30.63 15.87
CA LYS A 2 12.64 -31.26 14.56
C LYS A 2 11.23 -30.90 14.10
N CYS A 3 11.02 -30.86 12.79
CA CYS A 3 9.72 -30.63 12.16
C CYS A 3 8.70 -31.68 12.61
N ASP A 4 7.49 -31.24 12.98
CA ASP A 4 6.40 -32.10 13.44
C ASP A 4 5.78 -32.95 12.33
N HIS A 5 6.05 -32.60 11.06
CA HIS A 5 5.48 -33.31 9.91
C HIS A 5 6.43 -34.35 9.30
N CYS A 6 7.72 -34.00 9.14
CA CYS A 6 8.69 -34.89 8.51
C CYS A 6 9.68 -35.52 9.49
N HIS A 7 9.82 -34.97 10.71
CA HIS A 7 10.76 -35.42 11.75
C HIS A 7 12.22 -35.59 11.31
N THR A 8 12.59 -35.08 10.13
CA THR A 8 13.94 -35.18 9.55
C THR A 8 14.65 -33.84 9.59
N ASN A 9 13.96 -32.78 9.18
CA ASN A 9 14.51 -31.43 9.11
C ASN A 9 14.26 -30.64 10.40
N GLU A 10 15.09 -29.62 10.63
CA GLU A 10 14.86 -28.67 11.71
C GLU A 10 13.64 -27.80 11.42
N ALA A 11 12.85 -27.54 12.47
CA ALA A 11 11.71 -26.65 12.39
C ALA A 11 12.18 -25.20 12.34
N THR A 12 11.84 -24.52 11.26
CA THR A 12 12.19 -23.11 10.99
C THR A 12 10.95 -22.21 10.95
N VAL A 13 9.77 -22.80 10.88
CA VAL A 13 8.48 -22.12 10.74
C VAL A 13 7.62 -22.45 11.96
N HIS A 14 7.13 -21.42 12.64
CA HIS A 14 6.21 -21.53 13.77
C HIS A 14 4.81 -21.17 13.32
N MET A 15 3.88 -22.12 13.41
CA MET A 15 2.52 -21.97 12.91
C MET A 15 1.53 -22.04 14.07
N THR A 16 0.63 -21.06 14.16
CA THR A 16 -0.44 -21.02 15.14
C THR A 16 -1.77 -20.93 14.41
N ASN A 17 -2.58 -21.98 14.51
CA ASN A 17 -3.92 -22.01 13.96
C ASN A 17 -4.95 -21.79 15.05
N ILE A 18 -5.89 -20.88 14.82
CA ILE A 18 -7.01 -20.63 15.72
C ILE A 18 -8.29 -21.01 14.97
N VAL A 19 -8.92 -22.12 15.36
CA VAL A 19 -10.18 -22.60 14.78
C VAL A 19 -11.18 -22.77 15.91
N ASN A 20 -12.36 -22.13 15.82
CA ASN A 20 -13.41 -22.18 16.85
C ASN A 20 -12.89 -21.89 18.28
N ASN A 21 -12.10 -20.82 18.45
CA ASN A 21 -11.45 -20.44 19.71
C ASN A 21 -10.42 -21.45 20.27
N GLN A 22 -10.10 -22.53 19.55
CA GLN A 22 -9.02 -23.44 19.93
C GLN A 22 -7.74 -23.09 19.20
N LYS A 23 -6.69 -22.82 19.97
CA LYS A 23 -5.34 -22.54 19.48
C LYS A 23 -4.58 -23.85 19.36
N THR A 24 -4.11 -24.17 18.16
CA THR A 24 -3.21 -25.29 17.90
C THR A 24 -1.89 -24.76 17.35
N GLU A 25 -0.77 -25.20 17.92
CA GLU A 25 0.58 -24.76 17.56
C GLU A 25 1.34 -25.91 16.90
N GLN A 26 2.06 -25.62 15.82
CA GLN A 26 2.85 -26.59 15.05
C GLN A 26 4.19 -25.99 14.62
N HIS A 27 5.24 -26.82 14.67
CA HIS A 27 6.60 -26.46 14.28
C HIS A 27 6.99 -27.20 13.01
N LEU A 28 7.13 -26.48 11.91
CA LEU A 28 7.35 -27.05 10.58
C LEU A 28 8.70 -26.61 10.01
N CYS A 29 9.30 -27.45 9.16
CA CYS A 29 10.38 -27.01 8.29
C CYS A 29 9.80 -26.28 7.07
N SER A 30 10.58 -25.38 6.46
CA SER A 30 10.19 -24.60 5.26
C SER A 30 9.52 -25.46 4.16
N SER A 31 10.06 -26.65 3.87
CA SER A 31 9.51 -27.54 2.84
C SER A 31 8.15 -28.15 3.19
N CYS A 32 7.86 -28.40 4.47
CA CYS A 32 6.57 -28.92 4.91
C CYS A 32 5.52 -27.81 5.04
N ALA A 33 5.93 -26.62 5.47
CA ALA A 33 5.07 -25.43 5.50
C ALA A 33 4.54 -25.10 4.09
N ASN A 34 5.43 -25.07 3.09
CA ASN A 34 5.04 -24.78 1.70
C ASN A 34 4.11 -25.84 1.09
N LYS A 35 4.27 -27.12 1.45
CA LYS A 35 3.37 -28.18 0.99
C LYS A 35 1.97 -28.03 1.59
N LEU A 36 1.88 -27.79 2.90
CA LEU A 36 0.61 -27.56 3.58
C LEU A 36 -0.11 -26.31 3.08
N GLN A 37 0.63 -25.31 2.59
CA GLN A 37 0.10 -24.10 1.96
C GLN A 37 -0.52 -24.40 0.60
N LYS A 38 0.19 -25.17 -0.24
CA LYS A 38 -0.31 -25.62 -1.55
C LYS A 38 -1.53 -26.53 -1.45
N ASP A 39 -1.60 -27.34 -0.40
CA ASP A 39 -2.74 -28.23 -0.13
C ASP A 39 -3.97 -27.49 0.41
N GLY A 40 -3.92 -26.16 0.56
CA GLY A 40 -5.06 -25.34 1.01
C GLY A 40 -5.50 -25.60 2.45
N LYS A 41 -4.67 -26.29 3.25
CA LYS A 41 -4.93 -26.61 4.66
C LYS A 41 -4.51 -25.49 5.63
N LEU A 42 -3.99 -24.41 5.09
CA LEU A 42 -3.60 -23.20 5.79
C LEU A 42 -4.69 -22.14 5.61
N SER A 43 -4.96 -21.38 6.69
CA SER A 43 -5.95 -20.30 6.65
C SER A 43 -5.64 -19.33 5.49
N PRO A 44 -6.64 -18.77 4.78
CA PRO A 44 -6.42 -17.81 3.70
C PRO A 44 -5.50 -16.64 4.10
N PHE A 45 -5.48 -16.30 5.40
CA PHE A 45 -4.60 -15.29 5.97
C PHE A 45 -3.12 -15.66 6.00
N SER A 46 -2.77 -16.94 6.20
CA SER A 46 -1.38 -17.41 6.21
C SER A 46 -0.73 -17.42 4.83
N SER A 47 -1.51 -17.60 3.77
CA SER A 47 -1.02 -17.42 2.40
C SER A 47 -0.61 -15.98 2.16
N PHE A 48 -1.42 -15.02 2.64
CA PHE A 48 -1.15 -13.58 2.49
C PHE A 48 0.16 -13.14 3.15
N VAL A 49 0.49 -13.64 4.36
CA VAL A 49 1.72 -13.25 5.05
C VAL A 49 2.99 -13.88 4.46
N ASN A 50 2.95 -15.11 3.95
CA ASN A 50 4.11 -15.69 3.26
C ASN A 50 4.32 -15.04 1.88
N ASP A 51 3.25 -14.74 1.15
CA ASP A 51 3.33 -14.12 -0.18
C ASP A 51 3.86 -12.68 -0.12
N ILE A 52 3.65 -11.96 1.00
CA ILE A 52 4.27 -10.65 1.27
C ILE A 52 5.80 -10.74 1.35
N TRP A 53 6.33 -11.85 1.89
CA TRP A 53 7.76 -12.00 2.13
C TRP A 53 8.52 -12.49 0.89
N ASP A 54 7.86 -13.26 0.03
CA ASP A 54 8.48 -13.87 -1.14
C ASP A 54 8.30 -13.08 -2.45
N ASN A 55 8.26 -11.73 -2.43
CA ASN A 55 8.12 -10.86 -3.63
C ASN A 55 6.92 -11.15 -4.58
N ASP A 56 6.17 -12.22 -4.35
CA ASP A 56 5.12 -12.76 -5.21
C ASP A 56 3.73 -12.25 -4.83
N PHE A 57 3.66 -11.36 -3.82
CA PHE A 57 2.45 -10.68 -3.41
C PHE A 57 1.67 -10.05 -4.57
N PHE A 58 2.38 -9.43 -5.50
CA PHE A 58 1.78 -8.76 -6.66
C PHE A 58 1.64 -9.68 -7.89
N SER A 59 2.35 -10.81 -7.94
CA SER A 59 2.31 -11.76 -9.06
C SER A 59 1.24 -12.84 -8.87
N ASN A 60 0.71 -12.99 -7.65
CA ASN A 60 -0.34 -13.96 -7.37
C ASN A 60 -1.67 -13.62 -8.04
N ASP A 61 -2.22 -14.62 -8.74
CA ASP A 61 -3.46 -14.53 -9.51
C ASP A 61 -4.67 -14.10 -8.64
N PHE A 62 -4.63 -14.42 -7.34
CA PHE A 62 -5.60 -13.96 -6.36
C PHE A 62 -5.58 -12.43 -6.19
N PHE A 63 -4.40 -11.82 -6.05
CA PHE A 63 -4.26 -10.37 -5.91
C PHE A 63 -4.64 -9.68 -7.22
N LYS A 64 -4.21 -10.23 -8.36
CA LYS A 64 -4.57 -9.72 -9.69
C LYS A 64 -6.09 -9.69 -9.89
N ASN A 65 -6.81 -10.74 -9.51
CA ASN A 65 -8.27 -10.83 -9.66
C ASN A 65 -9.02 -9.96 -8.63
N MET A 66 -8.47 -9.78 -7.42
CA MET A 66 -9.06 -8.91 -6.39
C MET A 66 -8.84 -7.42 -6.69
N VAL A 67 -7.69 -7.08 -7.25
CA VAL A 67 -7.29 -5.69 -7.49
C VAL A 67 -7.62 -5.23 -8.91
N TYR A 68 -7.71 -6.11 -9.91
CA TYR A 68 -8.05 -5.76 -11.29
C TYR A 68 -9.13 -6.69 -11.85
N PRO A 69 -10.42 -6.35 -11.72
CA PRO A 69 -11.45 -7.11 -12.41
C PRO A 69 -11.27 -6.97 -13.93
N ASP A 70 -11.44 -8.07 -14.68
CA ASP A 70 -11.10 -8.21 -16.11
C ASP A 70 -11.59 -7.09 -17.03
N HIS A 71 -12.68 -6.41 -16.67
CA HIS A 71 -13.26 -5.30 -17.44
C HIS A 71 -12.42 -4.01 -17.44
N MET A 72 -11.40 -3.88 -16.59
CA MET A 72 -10.50 -2.71 -16.58
C MET A 72 -9.21 -2.91 -17.36
N LEU A 73 -8.93 -4.13 -17.83
CA LEU A 73 -7.72 -4.44 -18.60
C LEU A 73 -7.88 -4.15 -20.11
N GLN A 74 -9.09 -3.85 -20.58
CA GLN A 74 -9.38 -3.80 -22.02
C GLN A 74 -9.21 -2.44 -22.71
N SER A 75 -8.92 -1.33 -22.01
CA SER A 75 -8.95 -0.01 -22.68
C SER A 75 -7.89 1.01 -22.30
N GLN A 76 -6.93 0.71 -21.41
CA GLN A 76 -5.91 1.68 -21.08
C GLN A 76 -4.65 1.46 -21.91
N GLN A 77 -4.48 2.31 -22.94
CA GLN A 77 -3.30 2.44 -23.78
C GLN A 77 -2.02 2.13 -23.00
N MET A 78 -1.19 1.24 -23.57
CA MET A 78 0.10 0.81 -23.02
C MET A 78 1.04 2.02 -22.86
N LYS A 79 0.87 2.79 -21.79
CA LYS A 79 1.82 3.82 -21.40
C LYS A 79 3.12 3.10 -21.07
N ARG A 80 4.18 3.42 -21.80
CA ARG A 80 5.54 2.97 -21.52
C ARG A 80 6.26 4.09 -20.79
N CYS A 81 7.04 3.71 -19.78
CA CYS A 81 7.94 4.67 -19.18
C CYS A 81 9.00 5.10 -20.22
N PRO A 82 9.17 6.39 -20.52
CA PRO A 82 10.16 6.86 -21.47
C PRO A 82 11.59 6.70 -20.95
N ASN A 83 11.78 6.51 -19.63
CA ASN A 83 13.10 6.39 -19.03
C ASN A 83 13.59 4.93 -18.94
N CYS A 84 12.72 3.98 -18.55
CA CYS A 84 13.11 2.58 -18.38
C CYS A 84 12.38 1.59 -19.32
N GLY A 85 11.43 2.07 -20.13
CA GLY A 85 10.69 1.25 -21.10
C GLY A 85 9.59 0.36 -20.51
N ASN A 86 9.55 0.14 -19.20
CA ASN A 86 8.56 -0.71 -18.55
C ASN A 86 7.13 -0.19 -18.77
N THR A 87 6.23 -1.13 -18.98
CA THR A 87 4.78 -0.91 -19.01
C THR A 87 4.16 -1.17 -17.64
N PHE A 88 2.91 -0.77 -17.48
CA PHE A 88 2.12 -1.13 -16.31
C PHE A 88 1.84 -2.65 -16.22
N GLU A 89 1.80 -3.35 -17.36
CA GLU A 89 1.68 -4.81 -17.36
C GLU A 89 2.92 -5.49 -16.78
N ASP A 90 4.11 -4.96 -17.06
CA ASP A 90 5.36 -5.46 -16.47
C ASP A 90 5.34 -5.29 -14.95
N PHE A 91 4.80 -4.18 -14.44
CA PHE A 91 4.56 -4.01 -13.01
C PHE A 91 3.60 -5.07 -12.46
N ASN A 92 2.47 -5.33 -13.13
CA ASN A 92 1.53 -6.37 -12.69
C ASN A 92 2.10 -7.80 -12.75
N ARG A 93 3.12 -8.05 -13.58
CA ARG A 93 3.79 -9.36 -13.66
C ARG A 93 4.88 -9.53 -12.60
N PHE A 94 5.70 -8.50 -12.40
CA PHE A 94 6.90 -8.59 -11.57
C PHE A 94 6.76 -7.91 -10.19
N GLY A 95 5.66 -7.19 -9.95
CA GLY A 95 5.40 -6.45 -8.72
C GLY A 95 6.32 -5.25 -8.47
N LYS A 96 7.12 -4.84 -9.45
CA LYS A 96 8.21 -3.86 -9.27
C LYS A 96 8.20 -2.79 -10.34
N PHE A 97 8.43 -1.54 -9.92
CA PHE A 97 8.68 -0.41 -10.82
C PHE A 97 10.16 -0.36 -11.22
N GLY A 98 10.42 0.03 -12.47
CA GLY A 98 11.79 0.04 -13.01
C GLY A 98 12.62 1.26 -12.63
N CYS A 99 12.00 2.43 -12.51
CA CYS A 99 12.71 3.67 -12.16
C CYS A 99 11.77 4.69 -11.45
N PRO A 100 12.31 5.76 -10.84
CA PRO A 100 11.49 6.74 -10.09
C PRO A 100 10.39 7.39 -10.93
N SER A 101 10.66 7.69 -12.22
CA SER A 101 9.67 8.31 -13.11
C SER A 101 8.43 7.44 -13.37
N CYS A 102 8.50 6.13 -13.09
CA CYS A 102 7.34 5.24 -13.20
C CYS A 102 6.20 5.65 -12.27
N TYR A 103 6.51 6.18 -11.07
CA TYR A 103 5.49 6.61 -10.11
C TYR A 103 4.65 7.76 -10.64
N GLU A 104 5.26 8.70 -11.37
CA GLU A 104 4.56 9.84 -11.96
C GLU A 104 3.72 9.43 -13.18
N ILE A 105 4.27 8.56 -14.02
CA ILE A 105 3.63 8.16 -15.29
C ILE A 105 2.42 7.27 -15.04
N PHE A 106 2.53 6.36 -14.08
CA PHE A 106 1.49 5.41 -13.71
C PHE A 106 0.65 5.87 -12.52
N LYS A 107 0.79 7.13 -12.08
CA LYS A 107 0.17 7.70 -10.89
C LYS A 107 -1.32 7.38 -10.76
N ASN A 108 -2.10 7.54 -11.83
CA ASN A 108 -3.54 7.30 -11.80
C ASN A 108 -3.89 5.81 -11.55
N GLN A 109 -3.09 4.91 -12.11
CA GLN A 109 -3.27 3.46 -11.98
C GLN A 109 -2.82 3.00 -10.60
N ILE A 110 -1.69 3.53 -10.12
CA ILE A 110 -1.17 3.31 -8.78
C ILE A 110 -2.16 3.82 -7.73
N ALA A 111 -2.70 5.03 -7.88
CA ALA A 111 -3.64 5.61 -6.91
C ALA A 111 -4.87 4.71 -6.71
N SER A 112 -5.45 4.19 -7.79
CA SER A 112 -6.59 3.27 -7.73
C SER A 112 -6.23 1.95 -7.02
N LEU A 113 -5.05 1.40 -7.28
CA LEU A 113 -4.55 0.19 -6.64
C LEU A 113 -4.28 0.42 -5.15
N VAL A 114 -3.60 1.50 -4.82
CA VAL A 114 -3.28 1.91 -3.45
C VAL A 114 -4.57 2.08 -2.65
N GLN A 115 -5.56 2.78 -3.20
CA GLN A 115 -6.86 2.94 -2.55
C GLN A 115 -7.58 1.62 -2.27
N ARG A 116 -7.46 0.61 -3.16
CA ARG A 116 -8.06 -0.73 -2.91
C ARG A 116 -7.34 -1.50 -1.79
N ILE A 117 -6.03 -1.35 -1.66
CA ILE A 117 -5.22 -2.10 -0.69
C ILE A 117 -5.29 -1.46 0.70
N GLN A 118 -5.02 -0.15 0.79
CA GLN A 118 -4.93 0.58 2.07
C GLN A 118 -6.18 1.41 2.39
N GLY A 119 -7.18 1.46 1.50
CA GLY A 119 -8.43 2.20 1.71
C GLY A 119 -8.37 3.69 1.30
N SER A 120 -7.21 4.33 1.48
CA SER A 120 -6.96 5.73 1.11
C SER A 120 -5.81 5.83 0.10
N VAL A 121 -5.69 6.92 -0.67
CA VAL A 121 -4.47 7.16 -1.49
C VAL A 121 -3.36 7.78 -0.65
N GLU A 122 -3.72 8.34 0.50
CA GLU A 122 -2.85 9.12 1.35
C GLU A 122 -2.77 8.50 2.74
N TYR A 123 -1.62 8.62 3.38
CA TYR A 123 -1.45 8.10 4.73
C TYR A 123 -2.30 8.90 5.73
N GLU A 124 -3.30 8.24 6.32
CA GLU A 124 -4.13 8.79 7.41
C GLU A 124 -3.77 8.18 8.78
N GLY A 125 -2.65 7.44 8.85
CA GLY A 125 -2.24 6.73 10.06
C GLY A 125 -1.56 7.60 11.13
N ARG A 126 -1.01 6.95 12.16
CA ARG A 126 -0.34 7.64 13.27
C ARG A 126 0.97 8.28 12.82
N VAL A 127 1.01 9.60 12.86
CA VAL A 127 2.25 10.36 12.70
C VAL A 127 3.11 10.18 13.96
N PRO A 128 4.35 9.65 13.86
CA PRO A 128 5.22 9.47 15.00
C PRO A 128 5.63 10.82 15.61
N ASN A 129 5.73 10.87 16.95
CA ASN A 129 5.90 12.11 17.70
C ASN A 129 7.15 12.93 17.35
N GLN A 130 8.16 12.32 16.72
CA GLN A 130 9.44 12.96 16.41
C GLN A 130 9.44 13.72 15.07
N GLY A 131 8.41 13.56 14.22
CA GLY A 131 8.26 14.28 12.94
C GLY A 131 7.15 15.35 12.96
N HIS A 132 6.58 15.66 14.13
CA HIS A 132 5.29 16.35 14.27
C HIS A 132 5.18 17.68 13.51
N ASN A 133 6.23 18.49 13.44
CA ASN A 133 6.07 19.87 12.99
C ASN A 133 5.84 20.02 11.48
N VAL A 134 6.56 19.27 10.66
CA VAL A 134 6.44 19.36 9.19
C VAL A 134 5.17 18.65 8.72
N PHE A 135 4.93 17.43 9.23
CA PHE A 135 3.74 16.65 8.88
C PHE A 135 2.43 17.30 9.35
N LYS A 136 2.42 17.93 10.55
CA LYS A 136 1.24 18.64 11.03
C LYS A 136 0.95 19.89 10.19
N ALA A 137 1.98 20.66 9.83
CA ALA A 137 1.81 21.85 9.01
C ALA A 137 1.32 21.49 7.59
N GLN A 138 1.88 20.45 6.96
CA GLN A 138 1.43 19.97 5.66
C GLN A 138 -0.02 19.45 5.70
N TYR A 139 -0.40 18.73 6.76
CA TYR A 139 -1.78 18.28 6.96
C TYR A 139 -2.75 19.44 7.16
N GLU A 140 -2.36 20.45 7.95
CA GLU A 140 -3.16 21.65 8.21
C GLU A 140 -3.34 22.50 6.94
N ILE A 141 -2.28 22.69 6.14
CA ILE A 141 -2.35 23.34 4.83
C ILE A 141 -3.36 22.64 3.92
N LYS A 142 -3.35 21.31 3.91
CA LYS A 142 -4.27 20.53 3.08
C LYS A 142 -5.73 20.64 3.54
N GLN A 143 -5.99 20.64 4.84
CA GLN A 143 -7.33 20.88 5.38
C GLN A 143 -7.82 22.30 5.03
N LEU A 144 -6.96 23.31 5.19
CA LEU A 144 -7.28 24.68 4.82
C LEU A 144 -7.55 24.84 3.31
N ARG A 145 -6.85 24.11 2.43
CA ARG A 145 -7.13 24.10 0.99
C ARG A 145 -8.53 23.57 0.67
N ARG A 146 -8.98 22.50 1.35
CA ARG A 146 -10.35 22.00 1.21
C ARG A 146 -11.37 23.03 1.68
N GLN A 147 -11.13 23.65 2.84
CA GLN A 147 -12.00 24.71 3.38
C GLN A 147 -12.05 25.94 2.46
N LEU A 148 -10.94 26.28 1.81
CA LEU A 148 -10.87 27.36 0.83
C LEU A 148 -11.79 27.08 -0.36
N GLU A 149 -11.73 25.86 -0.92
CA GLU A 149 -12.61 25.45 -2.03
C GLU A 149 -14.08 25.51 -1.63
N THR A 150 -14.42 25.07 -0.42
CA THR A 150 -15.79 25.17 0.13
C THR A 150 -16.22 26.63 0.28
N ALA A 151 -15.40 27.49 0.89
CA ALA A 151 -15.72 28.91 1.09
C ALA A 151 -15.88 29.68 -0.23
N ILE A 152 -15.10 29.33 -1.26
CA ILE A 152 -15.27 29.87 -2.62
C ILE A 152 -16.60 29.39 -3.23
N GLY A 153 -16.94 28.11 -3.06
CA GLY A 153 -18.20 27.54 -3.54
C GLY A 153 -19.43 28.17 -2.88
N ASP A 154 -19.32 28.54 -1.60
CA ASP A 154 -20.37 29.22 -0.83
C ASP A 154 -20.38 30.75 -1.01
N GLU A 155 -19.57 31.29 -1.94
CA GLU A 155 -19.41 32.73 -2.21
C GLU A 155 -18.96 33.57 -0.99
N ASN A 156 -18.40 32.94 0.04
CA ASN A 156 -17.86 33.59 1.24
C ASN A 156 -16.43 34.09 0.99
N PHE A 157 -16.30 35.12 0.16
CA PHE A 157 -15.00 35.64 -0.28
C PHE A 157 -14.13 36.21 0.84
N GLU A 158 -14.74 36.74 1.91
CA GLU A 158 -14.00 37.26 3.07
C GLU A 158 -13.30 36.12 3.84
N GLU A 159 -14.02 35.03 4.09
CA GLU A 159 -13.47 33.85 4.75
C GLU A 159 -12.43 33.16 3.85
N ALA A 160 -12.70 33.05 2.55
CA ALA A 160 -11.75 32.53 1.58
C ALA A 160 -10.43 33.33 1.56
N ALA A 161 -10.49 34.66 1.65
CA ALA A 161 -9.29 35.50 1.74
C ALA A 161 -8.48 35.21 3.02
N GLN A 162 -9.16 35.09 4.16
CA GLN A 162 -8.50 34.75 5.44
C GLN A 162 -7.85 33.36 5.40
N ILE A 163 -8.53 32.37 4.84
CA ILE A 163 -8.01 31.00 4.69
C ILE A 163 -6.80 31.00 3.76
N ARG A 164 -6.85 31.71 2.64
CA ARG A 164 -5.73 31.84 1.69
C ARG A 164 -4.50 32.44 2.36
N ASP A 165 -4.67 33.48 3.17
CA ASP A 165 -3.55 34.14 3.85
C ASP A 165 -2.95 33.24 4.96
N LYS A 166 -3.80 32.46 5.65
CA LYS A 166 -3.34 31.40 6.59
C LYS A 166 -2.52 30.32 5.89
N ILE A 167 -2.95 29.86 4.71
CA ILE A 167 -2.22 28.87 3.91
C ILE A 167 -0.81 29.40 3.59
N LYS A 168 -0.70 30.62 3.05
CA LYS A 168 0.61 31.23 2.73
C LYS A 168 1.53 31.36 3.95
N ALA A 169 0.97 31.73 5.10
CA ALA A 169 1.72 31.86 6.35
C ALA A 169 2.22 30.50 6.88
N LEU A 170 1.49 29.41 6.62
CA LEU A 170 1.93 28.05 6.97
C LEU A 170 2.95 27.51 5.98
N GLU A 171 2.75 27.71 4.67
CA GLU A 171 3.68 27.28 3.61
C GLU A 171 5.07 27.90 3.81
N SER A 172 5.13 29.22 4.02
CA SER A 172 6.40 29.92 4.31
C SER A 172 7.13 29.39 5.56
N LYS A 173 6.39 28.92 6.58
CA LYS A 173 6.98 28.32 7.81
C LYS A 173 7.51 26.91 7.59
N VAL A 174 7.00 26.19 6.59
CA VAL A 174 7.48 24.86 6.21
C VAL A 174 8.74 25.01 5.35
N ASP A 175 8.71 25.86 4.33
CA ASP A 175 9.85 26.10 3.42
C ASP A 175 11.08 26.65 4.15
N SER A 176 10.89 27.45 5.21
CA SER A 176 11.97 28.00 6.04
C SER A 176 12.59 27.02 7.03
N LYS A 177 11.99 25.84 7.23
CA LYS A 177 12.51 24.79 8.12
C LYS A 177 13.16 23.63 7.38
N GLU A 178 12.97 23.53 6.06
CA GLU A 178 13.62 22.53 5.20
C GLU A 178 14.99 22.99 4.67
N ASN A 179 15.36 24.27 4.86
CA ASN A 179 16.71 24.82 4.63
C ASN A 179 17.47 25.00 5.95
#